data_AF-I9Z9D3-F1
#
_entry.id   AF-I9Z9D3-F1
#
_cell.length_a   1.000
_cell.length_b   1.000
_cell.length_c   1.000
_cell.angle_alpha   90.00
_cell.angle_beta   90.00
_cell.angle_gamma   90.00
#
_symmetry.space_group_name_H-M   'P 1'
#
loop_
_entity.id
_entity.type
_entity.pdbx_description
1 polymer ?
#
loop_
_entity_poly.entity_id
_entity_poly.type
_entity_poly.pdbx_seq_one_letter_code
_entity_poly.pdbx_strand_id
1 'polypeptide(L)' 'MSNLALICDRGSKVSPISNVFVTSMLCDLHVNGSGSYAFLLYRLE' A
#
# COMPACT_ATOMS: atom_id res chain seq x y z
N MET A 1 2.59 12.07 14.46
CA MET A 1 1.52 12.43 13.49
C MET A 1 0.97 11.13 12.92
N SER A 2 -0.35 11.00 12.84
CA SER A 2 -1.00 9.83 12.22
C SER A 2 -1.30 10.18 10.77
N ASN A 3 -1.03 9.25 9.84
CA ASN A 3 -1.42 9.37 8.43
C ASN A 3 -2.18 8.11 8.05
N LEU A 4 -3.04 8.22 7.04
CA LEU A 4 -3.74 7.07 6.47
C LEU A 4 -3.15 6.78 5.10
N ALA A 5 -3.00 5.50 4.78
CA ALA A 5 -2.50 5.05 3.49
C ALA A 5 -3.43 3.99 2.91
N LEU A 6 -3.77 4.13 1.63
CA LEU A 6 -4.31 3.04 0.84
C LEU A 6 -3.13 2.20 0.33
N ILE A 7 -3.11 0.93 0.66
CA ILE A 7 -2.10 -0.04 0.22
C ILE A 7 -2.74 -1.01 -0.77
N CYS A 8 -2.03 -1.30 -1.86
CA CYS A 8 -2.37 -2.40 -2.76
C CYS A 8 -1.14 -3.13 -3.27
N ASP A 9 -1.27 -4.38 -3.69
CA ASP A 9 -0.20 -5.11 -4.36
C ASP A 9 0.14 -4.44 -5.71
N ARG A 10 1.38 -4.64 -6.21
CA ARG A 10 1.78 -4.04 -7.49
C ARG A 10 1.10 -4.67 -8.73
N GLY A 11 0.32 -5.72 -8.54
CA GLY A 11 -0.14 -6.57 -9.62
C GLY A 11 1.03 -7.18 -10.40
N SER A 12 0.72 -8.00 -11.39
CA SER A 12 1.70 -8.59 -12.29
C SER A 12 1.09 -8.79 -13.68
N LYS A 13 1.91 -9.18 -14.67
CA LYS A 13 1.40 -9.61 -15.98
C LYS A 13 0.46 -10.82 -15.89
N VAL A 14 0.52 -11.56 -14.78
CA VAL A 14 -0.21 -12.82 -14.55
C VAL A 14 -1.44 -12.60 -13.67
N SER A 15 -1.47 -11.54 -12.85
CA SER A 15 -2.56 -11.26 -11.91
C SER A 15 -2.83 -9.76 -11.74
N PRO A 16 -4.11 -9.32 -11.77
CA PRO A 16 -4.45 -7.94 -11.48
C PRO A 16 -4.22 -7.60 -9.99
N ILE A 17 -4.29 -6.31 -9.66
CA ILE A 17 -4.31 -5.82 -8.28
C ILE A 17 -5.53 -6.42 -7.58
N SER A 18 -5.34 -6.98 -6.39
CA SER A 18 -6.38 -7.75 -5.69
C SER A 18 -6.45 -7.48 -4.19
N ASN A 19 -5.36 -7.00 -3.59
CA ASN A 19 -5.25 -6.86 -2.14
C ASN A 19 -5.21 -5.40 -1.70
N VAL A 20 -6.36 -4.74 -1.70
CA VAL A 20 -6.50 -3.33 -1.33
C VAL A 20 -6.95 -3.19 0.12
N PHE A 21 -6.21 -2.44 0.94
CA PHE A 21 -6.59 -2.15 2.31
C PHE A 21 -6.12 -0.76 2.75
N VAL A 22 -6.71 -0.24 3.83
CA VAL A 22 -6.31 1.04 4.43
C VAL A 22 -5.60 0.77 5.74
N THR A 23 -4.50 1.49 5.99
CA THR A 23 -3.74 1.41 7.24
C THR A 23 -3.39 2.80 7.76
N SER A 24 -3.34 2.93 9.09
CA SER A 24 -2.77 4.10 9.77
C SER A 24 -1.41 3.82 10.40
N MET A 25 -0.89 2.60 10.22
CA MET A 25 0.41 2.17 10.72
C MET A 25 1.43 2.17 9.59
N LEU A 26 2.70 2.35 9.94
CA LEU A 26 3.80 2.13 9.01
C LEU A 26 3.81 0.62 8.65
N CYS A 27 3.77 0.32 7.35
CA CYS A 27 3.74 -1.05 6.85
C CYS A 27 4.98 -1.32 6.00
N ASP A 28 5.49 -2.55 6.07
CA ASP A 28 6.56 -2.99 5.19
C ASP A 28 6.03 -3.10 3.74
N LEU A 29 6.90 -2.82 2.76
CA LEU A 29 6.52 -2.83 1.36
C LEU A 29 6.12 -4.24 0.87
N HIS A 30 6.64 -5.29 1.51
CA HIS A 30 6.40 -6.70 1.18
C HIS A 30 5.20 -7.31 1.91
N VAL A 31 4.36 -6.51 2.57
CA VAL A 31 3.19 -7.00 3.35
C VAL A 31 2.27 -7.94 2.56
N ASN A 32 2.26 -7.89 1.22
CA ASN A 32 1.47 -8.82 0.40
C ASN A 32 2.17 -9.42 -0.84
N GLY A 33 3.50 -9.55 -0.82
CA GLY A 33 4.27 -10.25 -1.87
C GLY A 33 5.51 -9.50 -2.38
N SER A 34 5.66 -9.37 -3.70
CA SER A 34 6.85 -8.79 -4.35
C SER A 34 7.02 -7.27 -4.17
N GLY A 35 6.14 -6.64 -3.39
CA GLY A 35 6.09 -5.21 -3.13
C GLY A 35 4.67 -4.65 -3.31
N SER A 36 4.42 -3.50 -2.70
CA SER A 36 3.10 -2.85 -2.66
C SER A 36 3.20 -1.39 -3.13
N TYR A 37 2.09 -0.81 -3.56
CA TYR A 37 1.95 0.64 -3.70
C TYR A 37 1.29 1.22 -2.46
N ALA A 38 1.70 2.42 -2.06
CA ALA A 38 1.12 3.16 -0.95
C ALA A 38 0.70 4.55 -1.41
N PHE A 39 -0.56 4.90 -1.17
CA PHE A 39 -1.13 6.22 -1.46
C PHE A 39 -1.46 6.90 -0.13
N LEU A 40 -0.63 7.88 0.25
CA LEU A 40 -0.79 8.63 1.49
C LEU A 40 -1.92 9.65 1.38
N LEU A 41 -2.73 9.76 2.43
CA LEU A 41 -3.80 10.75 2.53
C LEU A 41 -3.24 12.17 2.67
N TYR A 42 -2.15 12.32 3.42
CA TYR A 42 -1.47 13.59 3.62
C TYR A 42 0.01 13.48 3.22
N ARG A 43 0.55 14.54 2.62
CA ARG A 43 1.99 14.70 2.42
C ARG A 43 2.56 15.47 3.60
N LEU A 44 3.75 15.09 4.07
CA LEU A 44 4.54 15.93 4.98
C LEU A 44 5.15 17.06 4.15
N GLU A 45 4.95 18.31 4.57
CA GLU A 45 5.63 19.48 4.00
C GLU A 45 7.08 19.58 4.50
#